data_AF-H2Z4G1-F1
#
_entry.id   AF-H2Z4G1-F1
#
_cell.length_a   1.000
_cell.length_b   1.000
_cell.length_c   1.000
_cell.angle_alpha   90.00
_cell.angle_beta   90.00
_cell.angle_gamma   90.00
#
_symmetry.space_group_name_H-M   'P 1'
#
loop_
_entity.id
_entity.type
_entity.pdbx_description
1 polymer ?
#
loop_
_entity_poly.entity_id
_entity_poly.type
_entity_poly.pdbx_seq_one_letter_code
_entity_poly.pdbx_strand_id
1 'polypeptide(L)'
;MPVSTEMHKPPIQEQITEITKKIQLLEGDRKAYYESSQWSIKKNRDIISKMRQDNKNLHKNLADVLAGDDKVIDQAFQGRHVERAALRNKTGKMAVSVVDQKVCDNKKKLNAMRSTTEARKKKLSELKTQRDQMMKDASAALELDKGESDAAQHLRQLENRLDKARLKSQEAEHISKVYEKIKAHLQQESLTFHNQLDQQEADILKTRQELSEVQSMYTDAQVARDDAKEELARHEDIVYRERKERELALAELKAQAEEKK
;
A
#
# COMPACT_ATOMS: atom_id res chain seq x y z
N MET A 1 -111.86 40.31 -27.71
CA MET A 1 -113.27 40.75 -27.70
C MET A 1 -113.97 40.00 -26.58
N PRO A 2 -114.29 40.64 -25.44
CA PRO A 2 -115.12 40.04 -24.42
C PRO A 2 -116.59 40.26 -24.80
N VAL A 3 -117.45 39.24 -24.69
CA VAL A 3 -118.90 39.44 -24.70
C VAL A 3 -119.40 38.92 -23.36
N SER A 4 -119.60 39.87 -22.46
CA SER A 4 -120.35 39.68 -21.23
C SER A 4 -121.81 39.47 -21.61
N THR A 5 -122.30 38.25 -21.45
CA THR A 5 -123.75 37.97 -21.43
C THR A 5 -124.24 38.02 -19.99
N GLU A 6 -125.06 39.02 -19.74
CA GLU A 6 -125.67 39.32 -18.45
C GLU A 6 -126.53 38.17 -17.93
N MET A 7 -126.46 38.01 -16.61
CA MET A 7 -127.12 36.99 -15.83
C MET A 7 -128.63 37.26 -15.72
N HIS A 8 -129.44 36.31 -16.20
CA HIS A 8 -130.79 36.12 -15.64
C HIS A 8 -130.62 35.69 -14.17
N LYS A 9 -130.94 36.59 -13.23
CA LYS A 9 -130.91 36.28 -11.79
C LYS A 9 -132.12 35.41 -11.44
N PRO A 10 -131.95 34.14 -11.02
CA PRO A 10 -133.06 33.27 -10.63
C PRO A 10 -133.73 33.74 -9.32
N PRO A 11 -134.95 33.29 -8.99
CA PRO A 11 -135.71 33.70 -7.80
C PRO A 11 -134.89 33.61 -6.51
N ILE A 12 -135.10 34.54 -5.57
CA ILE A 12 -134.32 34.64 -4.32
C ILE A 12 -134.27 33.31 -3.53
N GLN A 13 -135.34 32.51 -3.57
CA GLN A 13 -135.37 31.18 -2.93
C GLN A 13 -134.46 30.15 -3.63
N GLU A 14 -134.32 30.20 -4.95
CA GLU A 14 -133.35 29.36 -5.67
C GLU A 14 -131.91 29.77 -5.34
N GLN A 15 -131.62 31.08 -5.26
CA GLN A 15 -130.31 31.56 -4.83
C GLN A 15 -129.98 31.15 -3.39
N ILE A 16 -130.95 31.18 -2.47
CA ILE A 16 -130.77 30.70 -1.09
C ILE A 16 -130.49 29.19 -1.09
N THR A 17 -131.24 28.38 -1.83
CA THR A 17 -131.01 26.92 -1.90
C THR A 17 -129.69 26.57 -2.58
N GLU A 18 -129.26 27.32 -3.59
CA GLU A 18 -127.98 27.16 -4.27
C GLU A 18 -126.80 27.53 -3.34
N ILE A 19 -126.89 28.66 -2.63
CA ILE A 19 -125.91 29.05 -1.60
C ILE A 19 -125.87 28.00 -0.48
N THR A 20 -127.02 27.47 -0.04
CA THR A 20 -127.09 26.42 0.99
C THR A 20 -126.42 25.13 0.52
N LYS A 21 -126.66 24.71 -0.74
CA LYS A 21 -125.96 23.56 -1.34
C LYS A 21 -124.45 23.80 -1.44
N LYS A 22 -124.03 25.01 -1.79
CA LYS A 22 -122.61 25.38 -1.86
C LYS A 22 -121.94 25.38 -0.49
N ILE A 23 -122.63 25.85 0.56
CA ILE A 23 -122.17 25.75 1.95
C ILE A 23 -122.04 24.29 2.36
N GLN A 24 -123.04 23.44 2.10
CA GLN A 24 -122.97 22.01 2.40
C GLN A 24 -121.83 21.29 1.67
N LEU A 25 -121.54 21.68 0.42
CA LEU A 25 -120.44 21.10 -0.35
C LEU A 25 -119.08 21.56 0.19
N LEU A 26 -118.94 22.84 0.56
CA LEU A 26 -117.73 23.35 1.22
C LEU A 26 -117.52 22.75 2.61
N GLU A 27 -118.60 22.49 3.36
CA GLU A 27 -118.55 21.78 4.64
C GLU A 27 -118.18 20.31 4.45
N GLY A 28 -118.69 19.65 3.41
CA GLY A 28 -118.31 18.30 3.00
C GLY A 28 -116.84 18.19 2.61
N ASP A 29 -116.34 19.10 1.78
CA ASP A 29 -114.93 19.19 1.40
C ASP A 29 -114.05 19.47 2.62
N ARG A 30 -114.41 20.46 3.45
CA ARG A 30 -113.67 20.75 4.69
C ARG A 30 -113.61 19.53 5.61
N LYS A 31 -114.70 18.77 5.71
CA LYS A 31 -114.75 17.53 6.50
C LYS A 31 -113.87 16.44 5.88
N ALA A 32 -113.95 16.20 4.58
CA ALA A 32 -113.12 15.21 3.87
C ALA A 32 -111.62 15.56 3.92
N TYR A 33 -111.26 16.83 3.77
CA TYR A 33 -109.88 17.31 3.94
C TYR A 33 -109.39 17.13 5.38
N TYR A 34 -110.22 17.46 6.37
CA TYR A 34 -109.87 17.25 7.77
C TYR A 34 -109.69 15.76 8.08
N GLU A 35 -110.61 14.90 7.62
CA GLU A 35 -110.53 13.46 7.78
C GLU A 35 -109.30 12.86 7.08
N SER A 36 -108.98 13.28 5.85
CA SER A 36 -107.80 12.86 5.10
C SER A 36 -106.48 13.34 5.76
N SER A 37 -106.46 14.57 6.26
CA SER A 37 -105.32 15.12 7.01
C SER A 37 -105.11 14.37 8.33
N GLN A 38 -106.17 14.17 9.12
CA GLN A 38 -106.13 13.40 10.36
C GLN A 38 -105.71 11.95 10.11
N TRP A 39 -106.21 11.33 9.04
CA TRP A 39 -105.80 9.99 8.63
C TRP A 39 -104.32 9.93 8.24
N SER A 40 -103.83 10.94 7.51
CA SER A 40 -102.41 11.05 7.13
C SER A 40 -101.50 11.29 8.35
N ILE A 41 -101.92 12.14 9.30
CA ILE A 41 -101.22 12.35 10.57
C ILE A 41 -101.17 11.06 11.37
N LYS A 42 -102.28 10.33 11.46
CA LYS A 42 -102.34 9.02 12.13
C LYS A 42 -101.39 8.02 11.47
N LYS A 43 -101.43 7.89 10.14
CA LYS A 43 -100.52 7.02 9.37
C LYS A 43 -99.05 7.39 9.58
N ASN A 44 -98.71 8.68 9.55
CA ASN A 44 -97.34 9.15 9.81
C ASN A 44 -96.91 8.84 11.24
N ARG A 45 -97.80 9.02 12.22
CA ARG A 45 -97.54 8.66 13.63
C ARG A 45 -97.27 7.16 13.77
N ASP A 46 -98.03 6.31 13.08
CA ASP A 46 -97.84 4.86 13.07
C ASP A 46 -96.50 4.46 12.42
N ILE A 47 -96.12 5.11 11.31
CA ILE A 47 -94.82 4.90 10.64
C ILE A 47 -93.66 5.30 11.55
N ILE A 48 -93.73 6.48 12.20
CA ILE A 48 -92.70 6.93 13.14
C ILE A 48 -92.58 5.95 14.31
N SER A 49 -93.71 5.48 14.84
CA SER A 49 -93.72 4.48 15.91
C SER A 49 -93.03 3.18 15.47
N LYS A 50 -93.36 2.70 14.27
CA LYS A 50 -92.73 1.51 13.68
C LYS A 50 -91.22 1.70 13.48
N MET A 51 -90.80 2.81 12.87
CA MET A 51 -89.38 3.12 12.66
C MET A 51 -88.60 3.22 13.97
N ARG A 52 -89.19 3.80 15.02
CA ARG A 52 -88.57 3.84 16.36
C ARG A 52 -88.44 2.45 16.96
N GLN A 53 -89.45 1.60 16.79
CA GLN A 53 -89.40 0.21 17.25
C GLN A 53 -88.35 -0.60 16.47
N ASP A 54 -88.28 -0.44 15.15
CA ASP A 54 -87.29 -1.08 14.29
C ASP A 54 -85.87 -0.63 14.66
N ASN A 55 -85.67 0.67 14.90
CA ASN A 55 -84.39 1.20 15.35
C ASN A 55 -83.98 0.65 16.72
N LYS A 56 -84.93 0.56 17.67
CA LYS A 56 -84.72 -0.09 18.97
C LYS A 56 -84.35 -1.57 18.81
N ASN A 57 -85.00 -2.29 17.91
CA ASN A 57 -84.71 -3.68 17.62
C ASN A 57 -83.32 -3.84 16.96
N LEU A 58 -82.95 -2.97 16.03
CA LEU A 58 -81.63 -2.96 15.40
C LEU A 58 -80.52 -2.71 16.41
N HIS A 59 -80.71 -1.76 17.35
CA HIS A 59 -79.75 -1.52 18.43
C HIS A 59 -79.61 -2.72 19.36
N LYS A 60 -80.72 -3.41 19.69
CA LYS A 60 -80.67 -4.65 20.46
C LYS A 60 -79.92 -5.75 19.72
N ASN A 61 -80.24 -5.99 18.45
CA ASN A 61 -79.57 -6.98 17.63
C ASN A 61 -78.07 -6.69 17.50
N LEU A 62 -77.68 -5.41 17.34
CA LEU A 62 -76.28 -5.02 17.31
C LEU A 62 -75.58 -5.29 18.66
N ALA A 63 -76.23 -4.96 19.77
CA ALA A 63 -75.69 -5.25 21.10
C ALA A 63 -75.53 -6.76 21.35
N ASP A 64 -76.49 -7.58 20.92
CA ASP A 64 -76.44 -9.03 21.05
C ASP A 64 -75.29 -9.64 20.21
N VAL A 65 -75.11 -9.16 18.97
CA VAL A 65 -73.99 -9.59 18.10
C VAL A 65 -72.64 -9.17 18.68
N LEU A 66 -72.51 -7.92 19.16
CA LEU A 66 -71.27 -7.45 19.80
C LEU A 66 -70.97 -8.21 21.10
N ALA A 67 -71.99 -8.51 21.92
CA ALA A 67 -71.83 -9.32 23.12
C ALA A 67 -71.43 -10.77 22.79
N GLY A 68 -71.92 -11.32 21.68
CA GLY A 68 -71.47 -12.61 21.16
C GLY A 68 -70.00 -12.59 20.75
N ASP A 69 -69.60 -11.58 19.98
CA ASP A 69 -68.20 -11.38 19.55
C ASP A 69 -67.26 -11.17 20.75
N ASP A 70 -67.65 -10.34 21.73
CA ASP A 70 -66.86 -10.08 22.94
C ASP A 70 -66.65 -11.36 23.76
N LYS A 71 -67.65 -12.25 23.89
CA LYS A 71 -67.50 -13.55 24.57
C LYS A 71 -66.49 -14.45 23.87
N VAL A 72 -66.52 -14.50 22.54
CA VAL A 72 -65.57 -15.31 21.75
C VAL A 72 -64.16 -14.75 21.89
N ILE A 73 -64.00 -13.42 21.85
CA ILE A 73 -62.71 -12.75 22.07
C ILE A 73 -62.21 -13.01 23.50
N ASP A 74 -63.07 -12.92 24.52
CA ASP A 74 -62.72 -13.17 25.91
C ASP A 74 -62.21 -14.60 26.14
N GLN A 75 -62.86 -15.59 25.51
CA GLN A 75 -62.44 -16.98 25.57
C GLN A 75 -61.11 -17.21 24.84
N ALA A 76 -60.95 -16.63 23.64
CA ALA A 76 -59.73 -16.82 22.83
C ALA A 76 -58.48 -16.14 23.45
N PHE A 77 -58.66 -15.02 24.16
CA PHE A 77 -57.59 -14.24 24.78
C PHE A 77 -57.51 -14.39 26.30
N GLN A 78 -57.97 -15.52 26.85
CA GLN A 78 -57.89 -15.80 28.28
C GLN A 78 -56.43 -15.72 28.76
N GLY A 79 -56.17 -14.89 29.78
CA GLY A 79 -54.82 -14.63 30.30
C GLY A 79 -53.98 -13.60 29.51
N ARG A 80 -54.46 -13.12 28.35
CA ARG A 80 -53.77 -12.10 27.52
C ARG A 80 -54.44 -10.74 27.61
N HIS A 81 -54.40 -10.14 28.80
CA HIS A 81 -55.14 -8.92 29.13
C HIS A 81 -54.84 -7.71 28.21
N VAL A 82 -53.57 -7.54 27.78
CA VAL A 82 -53.16 -6.43 26.91
C VAL A 82 -53.70 -6.59 25.48
N GLU A 83 -53.66 -7.80 24.94
CA GLU A 83 -54.17 -8.09 23.59
C GLU A 83 -55.69 -7.99 23.54
N ARG A 84 -56.35 -8.46 24.60
CA ARG A 84 -57.80 -8.35 24.79
C ARG A 84 -58.27 -6.91 24.86
N ALA A 85 -57.58 -6.05 25.63
CA ALA A 85 -57.93 -4.63 25.73
C ALA A 85 -57.90 -3.91 24.37
N ALA A 86 -56.96 -4.29 23.49
CA ALA A 86 -56.85 -3.73 22.14
C ALA A 86 -57.95 -4.22 21.15
N LEU A 87 -58.77 -5.19 21.55
CA LEU A 87 -59.82 -5.82 20.76
C LEU A 87 -61.24 -5.50 21.26
N ARG A 88 -61.37 -4.73 22.34
CA ARG A 88 -62.67 -4.31 22.89
C ARG A 88 -63.49 -3.54 21.86
N ASN A 89 -64.79 -3.87 21.76
CA ASN A 89 -65.74 -3.28 20.79
C ASN A 89 -65.38 -3.53 19.32
N LYS A 90 -64.51 -4.50 19.01
CA LYS A 90 -64.23 -4.91 17.63
C LYS A 90 -65.01 -6.16 17.31
N THR A 91 -65.47 -6.26 16.08
CA THR A 91 -66.08 -7.50 15.59
C THR A 91 -65.03 -8.61 15.47
N GLY A 92 -65.47 -9.86 15.53
CA GLY A 92 -64.56 -11.02 15.42
C GLY A 92 -63.66 -10.98 14.17
N LYS A 93 -64.19 -10.52 13.03
CA LYS A 93 -63.41 -10.36 11.78
C LYS A 93 -62.30 -9.31 11.89
N MET A 94 -62.58 -8.18 12.55
CA MET A 94 -61.57 -7.15 12.79
C MET A 94 -60.51 -7.63 13.78
N ALA A 95 -60.91 -8.44 14.78
CA ALA A 95 -59.98 -9.04 15.72
C ALA A 95 -58.97 -9.97 15.03
N VAL A 96 -59.43 -10.82 14.11
CA VAL A 96 -58.56 -11.68 13.29
C VAL A 96 -57.56 -10.84 12.50
N SER A 97 -58.01 -9.81 11.78
CA SER A 97 -57.12 -8.95 10.99
C SER A 97 -56.06 -8.23 11.84
N VAL A 98 -56.42 -7.77 13.04
CA VAL A 98 -55.47 -7.12 13.97
C VAL A 98 -54.42 -8.12 14.46
N VAL A 99 -54.81 -9.36 14.75
CA VAL A 99 -53.90 -10.42 15.18
C VAL A 99 -52.99 -10.83 14.04
N ASP A 100 -53.53 -10.99 12.84
CA ASP A 100 -52.76 -11.33 11.63
C ASP A 100 -51.69 -10.27 11.35
N GLN A 101 -52.05 -8.98 11.47
CA GLN A 101 -51.09 -7.89 11.31
C GLN A 101 -49.96 -7.98 12.35
N LYS A 102 -50.30 -8.23 13.63
CA LYS A 102 -49.30 -8.43 14.69
C LYS A 102 -48.39 -9.63 14.42
N VAL A 103 -48.95 -10.73 13.93
CA VAL A 103 -48.17 -11.93 13.57
C VAL A 103 -47.21 -11.60 12.43
N CYS A 104 -47.67 -10.88 11.41
CA CYS A 104 -46.82 -10.41 10.31
C CYS A 104 -45.68 -9.51 10.81
N ASP A 105 -45.98 -8.56 11.70
CA ASP A 105 -44.97 -7.66 12.26
C ASP A 105 -43.95 -8.42 13.13
N ASN A 106 -44.39 -9.38 13.93
CA ASN A 106 -43.52 -10.25 14.71
C ASN A 106 -42.66 -11.15 13.81
N LYS A 107 -43.21 -11.70 12.72
CA LYS A 107 -42.43 -12.45 11.72
C LYS A 107 -41.37 -11.58 11.06
N LYS A 108 -41.70 -10.35 10.69
CA LYS A 108 -40.74 -9.38 10.13
C LYS A 108 -39.60 -9.10 11.11
N LYS A 109 -39.93 -8.81 12.39
CA LYS A 109 -38.93 -8.60 13.46
C LYS A 109 -38.04 -9.84 13.65
N LEU A 110 -38.64 -11.03 13.68
CA LEU A 110 -37.88 -12.28 13.81
C LEU A 110 -36.94 -12.50 12.62
N ASN A 111 -37.41 -12.26 11.39
CA ASN A 111 -36.58 -12.40 10.19
C ASN A 111 -35.43 -11.40 10.17
N ALA A 112 -35.66 -10.15 10.60
CA ALA A 112 -34.60 -9.15 10.76
C ALA A 112 -33.56 -9.61 11.80
N MET A 113 -34.00 -10.08 12.98
CA MET A 113 -33.09 -10.60 14.01
C MET A 113 -32.32 -11.83 13.53
N ARG A 114 -32.95 -12.74 12.78
CA ARG A 114 -32.27 -13.90 12.18
C ARG A 114 -31.21 -13.46 11.17
N SER A 115 -31.53 -12.53 10.28
CA SER A 115 -30.58 -11.99 9.31
C SER A 115 -29.36 -11.36 9.99
N THR A 116 -29.57 -10.51 11.01
CA THR A 116 -28.45 -9.93 11.78
C THR A 116 -27.62 -10.98 12.50
N THR A 117 -28.25 -12.03 13.04
CA THR A 117 -27.56 -13.15 13.70
C THR A 117 -26.71 -13.93 12.71
N GLU A 118 -27.25 -14.27 11.54
CA GLU A 118 -26.51 -14.98 10.50
C GLU A 118 -25.35 -14.14 9.94
N ALA A 119 -25.54 -12.83 9.75
CA ALA A 119 -24.45 -11.94 9.37
C ALA A 119 -23.31 -11.92 10.41
N ARG A 120 -23.66 -11.85 11.70
CA ARG A 120 -22.68 -11.91 12.80
C ARG A 120 -21.97 -13.27 12.87
N LYS A 121 -22.67 -14.39 12.67
CA LYS A 121 -22.07 -15.73 12.63
C LYS A 121 -21.08 -15.88 11.48
N LYS A 122 -21.45 -15.40 10.27
CA LYS A 122 -20.53 -15.38 9.12
C LYS A 122 -19.28 -14.58 9.45
N LYS A 123 -19.45 -13.37 10.01
CA LYS A 123 -18.31 -12.52 10.40
C LYS A 123 -17.42 -13.18 11.45
N LEU A 124 -18.02 -13.86 12.43
CA LEU A 124 -17.28 -14.62 13.44
C LEU A 124 -16.49 -15.76 12.82
N SER A 125 -17.06 -16.48 11.84
CA SER A 125 -16.37 -17.54 11.11
C SER A 125 -15.17 -16.99 10.33
N GLU A 126 -15.36 -15.89 9.61
CA GLU A 126 -14.27 -15.22 8.88
C GLU A 126 -13.13 -14.80 9.83
N LEU A 127 -13.48 -14.16 10.96
CA LEU A 127 -12.48 -13.75 11.96
C LEU A 127 -11.75 -14.93 12.59
N LYS A 128 -12.44 -16.05 12.84
CA LYS A 128 -11.80 -17.29 13.31
C LYS A 128 -10.81 -17.83 12.28
N THR A 129 -11.21 -17.91 11.01
CA THR A 129 -10.32 -18.36 9.94
C THR A 129 -9.11 -17.43 9.78
N GLN A 130 -9.31 -16.11 9.86
CA GLN A 130 -8.21 -15.13 9.81
C GLN A 130 -7.26 -15.30 11.00
N ARG A 131 -7.79 -15.45 12.21
CA ARG A 131 -6.97 -15.72 13.41
C ARG A 131 -6.16 -17.01 13.25
N ASP A 132 -6.78 -18.08 12.76
CA ASP A 132 -6.11 -19.36 12.57
C ASP A 132 -4.99 -19.26 11.53
N GLN A 133 -5.21 -18.49 10.47
CA GLN A 133 -4.17 -18.20 9.47
C GLN A 133 -3.03 -17.39 10.09
N MET A 134 -3.32 -16.30 10.80
CA MET A 134 -2.30 -15.48 11.46
C MET A 134 -1.47 -16.29 12.46
N MET A 135 -2.08 -17.22 13.20
CA MET A 135 -1.37 -18.10 14.13
C MET A 135 -0.41 -19.05 13.39
N LYS A 136 -0.83 -19.60 12.24
CA LYS A 136 0.04 -20.45 11.39
C LYS A 136 1.19 -19.65 10.79
N ASP A 137 0.91 -18.44 10.31
CA ASP A 137 1.92 -17.56 9.74
C ASP A 137 2.93 -17.13 10.81
N ALA A 138 2.46 -16.82 12.02
CA ALA A 138 3.33 -16.50 13.15
C ALA A 138 4.20 -17.69 13.59
N SER A 139 3.65 -18.91 13.61
CA SER A 139 4.45 -20.11 13.90
C SER A 139 5.49 -20.38 12.80
N ALA A 140 5.12 -20.24 11.53
CA ALA A 140 6.06 -20.39 10.42
C ALA A 140 7.16 -19.32 10.46
N ALA A 141 6.82 -18.07 10.78
CA ALA A 141 7.79 -17.00 10.96
C ALA A 141 8.76 -17.28 12.12
N LEU A 142 8.28 -17.82 13.24
CA LEU A 142 9.12 -18.26 14.37
C LEU A 142 10.05 -19.43 13.99
N GLU A 143 9.58 -20.38 13.18
CA GLU A 143 10.43 -21.46 12.65
C GLU A 143 11.51 -20.95 11.69
N LEU A 144 11.19 -19.95 10.87
CA LEU A 144 12.12 -19.29 9.97
C LEU A 144 13.17 -18.45 10.74
N ASP A 145 12.74 -17.70 11.76
CA ASP A 145 13.58 -16.78 12.54
C ASP A 145 14.60 -17.54 13.43
N LYS A 146 14.26 -18.75 13.89
CA LYS A 146 15.20 -19.62 14.61
C LYS A 146 16.41 -20.07 13.76
N GLY A 147 16.43 -19.79 12.46
CA GLY A 147 17.54 -20.16 11.57
C GLY A 147 17.71 -21.67 11.35
N GLU A 148 16.70 -22.45 11.76
CA GLU A 148 16.64 -23.91 11.56
C GLU A 148 16.01 -24.29 10.22
N SER A 149 15.33 -23.35 9.54
CA SER A 149 14.80 -23.60 8.20
C SER A 149 15.95 -23.73 7.20
N ASP A 150 15.91 -24.80 6.39
CA ASP A 150 16.85 -25.04 5.28
C ASP A 150 17.02 -23.81 4.38
N ALA A 151 15.94 -23.05 4.15
CA ALA A 151 15.98 -21.83 3.36
C ALA A 151 16.84 -20.73 4.00
N ALA A 152 16.75 -20.56 5.32
CA ALA A 152 17.55 -19.59 6.06
C ALA A 152 19.03 -19.98 6.11
N GLN A 153 19.32 -21.28 6.26
CA GLN A 153 20.69 -21.79 6.19
C GLN A 153 21.30 -21.62 4.79
N HIS A 154 20.53 -21.93 3.75
CA HIS A 154 20.96 -21.74 2.36
C HIS A 154 21.21 -20.26 2.05
N LEU A 155 20.37 -19.35 2.55
CA LEU A 155 20.59 -17.91 2.41
C LEU A 155 21.91 -17.47 3.06
N ARG A 156 22.18 -17.89 4.31
CA ARG A 156 23.46 -17.61 4.99
C ARG A 156 24.67 -18.16 4.23
N GLN A 157 24.54 -19.36 3.65
CA GLN A 157 25.62 -19.94 2.84
C GLN A 157 25.88 -19.13 1.56
N LEU A 158 24.83 -18.65 0.89
CA LEU A 158 24.95 -17.78 -0.28
C LEU A 158 25.58 -16.43 0.07
N GLU A 159 25.17 -15.81 1.17
CA GLU A 159 25.76 -14.56 1.68
C GLU A 159 27.26 -14.72 1.96
N ASN A 160 27.63 -15.78 2.69
CA ASN A 160 29.04 -16.09 2.96
C ASN A 160 29.85 -16.34 1.68
N ARG A 161 29.23 -16.98 0.66
CA ARG A 161 29.89 -17.23 -0.62
C ARG A 161 30.07 -15.93 -1.41
N LEU A 162 29.10 -15.03 -1.36
CA LEU A 162 29.17 -13.71 -1.97
C LEU A 162 30.27 -12.86 -1.34
N ASP A 163 30.34 -12.81 -0.01
CA ASP A 163 31.36 -12.05 0.70
C ASP A 163 32.77 -12.58 0.42
N LYS A 164 32.93 -13.92 0.38
CA LYS A 164 34.19 -14.54 -0.07
C LYS A 164 34.56 -14.15 -1.50
N ALA A 165 33.59 -14.10 -2.42
CA ALA A 165 33.85 -13.69 -3.80
C ALA A 165 34.24 -12.21 -3.89
N ARG A 166 33.58 -11.34 -3.11
CA ARG A 166 33.92 -9.91 -3.02
C ARG A 166 35.33 -9.68 -2.50
N LEU A 167 35.71 -10.33 -1.40
CA LEU A 167 37.07 -10.25 -0.85
C LEU A 167 38.12 -10.70 -1.87
N LYS A 168 37.88 -11.83 -2.57
CA LYS A 168 38.78 -12.29 -3.63
C LYS A 168 38.89 -11.31 -4.79
N SER A 169 37.78 -10.67 -5.18
CA SER A 169 37.78 -9.67 -6.25
C SER A 169 38.57 -8.42 -5.85
N GLN A 170 38.40 -7.95 -4.61
CA GLN A 170 39.13 -6.80 -4.09
C GLN A 170 40.64 -7.09 -4.00
N GLU A 171 41.01 -8.29 -3.55
CA GLU A 171 42.41 -8.71 -3.50
C GLU A 171 43.01 -8.81 -4.92
N ALA A 172 42.28 -9.39 -5.88
CA ALA A 172 42.71 -9.46 -7.26
C ALA A 172 42.90 -8.06 -7.87
N GLU A 173 42.01 -7.11 -7.57
CA GLU A 173 42.12 -5.72 -7.99
C GLU A 173 43.35 -5.04 -7.37
N HIS A 174 43.62 -5.29 -6.08
CA HIS A 174 44.81 -4.78 -5.41
C HIS A 174 46.09 -5.32 -6.07
N ILE A 175 46.17 -6.63 -6.29
CA ILE A 175 47.28 -7.29 -6.97
C ILE A 175 47.47 -6.71 -8.38
N SER A 176 46.38 -6.53 -9.15
CA SER A 176 46.44 -5.95 -10.49
C SER A 176 47.04 -4.53 -10.48
N LYS A 177 46.60 -3.68 -9.55
CA LYS A 177 47.14 -2.32 -9.38
C LYS A 177 48.64 -2.32 -9.07
N VAL A 178 49.10 -3.28 -8.26
CA VAL A 178 50.53 -3.43 -7.95
C VAL A 178 51.31 -3.84 -9.21
N TYR A 179 50.82 -4.82 -9.96
CA TYR A 179 51.46 -5.24 -11.22
C TYR A 179 51.47 -4.13 -12.28
N GLU A 180 50.41 -3.33 -12.37
CA GLU A 180 50.39 -2.16 -13.25
C GLU A 180 51.46 -1.14 -12.89
N LYS A 181 51.67 -0.88 -11.59
CA LYS A 181 52.77 -0.01 -11.11
C LYS A 181 54.13 -0.57 -11.45
N ILE A 182 54.36 -1.86 -11.22
CA ILE A 182 55.62 -2.54 -11.56
C ILE A 182 55.86 -2.44 -13.07
N LYS A 183 54.84 -2.72 -13.89
CA LYS A 183 54.92 -2.60 -15.35
C LYS A 183 55.28 -1.17 -15.78
N ALA A 184 54.62 -0.16 -15.22
CA ALA A 184 54.90 1.23 -15.55
C ALA A 184 56.34 1.62 -15.19
N HIS A 185 56.83 1.17 -14.03
CA HIS A 185 58.21 1.41 -13.61
C HIS A 185 59.23 0.74 -14.56
N LEU A 186 59.02 -0.53 -14.90
CA LEU A 186 59.89 -1.25 -15.85
C LEU A 186 59.87 -0.62 -17.25
N GLN A 187 58.70 -0.13 -17.70
CA GLN A 187 58.60 0.60 -18.96
C GLN A 187 59.39 1.91 -18.92
N GLN A 188 59.36 2.64 -17.80
CA GLN A 188 60.14 3.86 -17.62
C GLN A 188 61.66 3.56 -17.60
N GLU A 189 62.09 2.55 -16.87
CA GLU A 189 63.51 2.14 -16.83
C GLU A 189 64.00 1.70 -18.22
N SER A 190 63.18 0.94 -18.95
CA SER A 190 63.49 0.50 -20.32
C SER A 190 63.82 1.65 -21.25
N LEU A 191 63.20 2.83 -21.07
CA LEU A 191 63.50 4.01 -21.88
C LEU A 191 64.87 4.62 -21.55
N THR A 192 65.38 4.40 -20.34
CA THR A 192 66.65 4.98 -19.87
C THR A 192 67.86 4.08 -20.11
N PHE A 193 67.66 2.77 -20.31
CA PHE A 193 68.78 1.84 -20.48
C PHE A 193 69.68 2.17 -21.67
N HIS A 194 69.11 2.64 -22.79
CA HIS A 194 69.93 3.02 -23.94
C HIS A 194 70.88 4.18 -23.61
N ASN A 195 70.36 5.24 -22.99
CA ASN A 195 71.20 6.38 -22.58
C ASN A 195 72.27 5.97 -21.55
N GLN A 196 71.94 5.05 -20.64
CA GLN A 196 72.91 4.53 -19.67
C GLN A 196 74.00 3.70 -20.35
N LEU A 197 73.63 2.87 -21.35
CA LEU A 197 74.58 2.12 -22.16
C LEU A 197 75.49 3.06 -22.96
N ASP A 198 74.92 4.05 -23.64
CA ASP A 198 75.69 5.02 -24.42
C ASP A 198 76.69 5.78 -23.53
N GLN A 199 76.27 6.16 -22.32
CA GLN A 199 77.16 6.81 -21.34
C GLN A 199 78.29 5.88 -20.90
N GLN A 200 77.98 4.61 -20.60
CA GLN A 200 79.00 3.62 -20.23
C GLN A 200 79.96 3.34 -21.38
N GLU A 201 79.48 3.26 -22.62
CA GLU A 201 80.30 3.07 -23.80
C GLU A 201 81.25 4.27 -24.03
N ALA A 202 80.75 5.49 -23.85
CA ALA A 202 81.56 6.70 -23.92
C ALA A 202 82.66 6.72 -22.83
N ASP A 203 82.33 6.34 -21.60
CA ASP A 203 83.29 6.26 -20.50
C ASP A 203 84.36 5.18 -20.75
N ILE A 204 83.99 4.04 -21.32
CA ILE A 204 84.93 2.98 -21.73
C ILE A 204 85.87 3.49 -22.83
N LEU A 205 85.36 4.21 -23.82
CA LEU A 205 86.19 4.78 -24.88
C LEU A 205 87.20 5.79 -24.32
N LYS A 206 86.75 6.68 -23.44
CA LYS A 206 87.60 7.67 -22.78
C LYS A 206 88.70 7.01 -21.95
N THR A 207 88.34 6.05 -21.10
CA THR A 207 89.33 5.34 -20.27
C THR A 207 90.32 4.52 -21.09
N ARG A 208 89.91 3.97 -22.25
CA ARG A 208 90.84 3.32 -23.19
C ARG A 208 91.82 4.32 -23.81
N GLN A 209 91.37 5.53 -24.16
CA GLN A 209 92.26 6.58 -24.67
C GLN A 209 93.26 7.00 -23.58
N GLU A 210 92.78 7.29 -22.37
CA GLU A 210 93.64 7.63 -21.23
C GLU A 210 94.67 6.52 -20.94
N LEU A 211 94.26 5.25 -21.00
CA LEU A 211 95.17 4.12 -20.83
C LEU A 211 96.25 4.08 -21.93
N SER A 212 95.86 4.30 -23.19
CA SER A 212 96.80 4.34 -24.31
C SER A 212 97.81 5.48 -24.17
N GLU A 213 97.36 6.66 -23.72
CA GLU A 213 98.24 7.80 -23.46
C GLU A 213 99.23 7.49 -22.34
N VAL A 214 98.77 6.93 -21.22
CA VAL A 214 99.63 6.52 -20.10
C VAL A 214 100.63 5.43 -20.52
N GLN A 215 100.22 4.49 -21.37
CA GLN A 215 101.12 3.48 -21.93
C GLN A 215 102.22 4.10 -22.80
N SER A 216 101.88 5.06 -23.67
CA SER A 216 102.88 5.81 -24.46
C SER A 216 103.85 6.57 -23.57
N MET A 217 103.33 7.28 -22.56
CA MET A 217 104.16 8.00 -21.59
C MET A 217 105.09 7.04 -20.82
N TYR A 218 104.60 5.84 -20.47
CA TYR A 218 105.39 4.82 -19.81
C TYR A 218 106.50 4.27 -20.71
N THR A 219 106.21 4.00 -22.00
CA THR A 219 107.24 3.56 -22.95
C THR A 219 108.30 4.62 -23.14
N ASP A 220 107.90 5.89 -23.27
CA ASP A 220 108.83 7.03 -23.40
C ASP A 220 109.70 7.16 -22.14
N ALA A 221 109.10 7.03 -20.95
CA ALA A 221 109.84 7.03 -19.69
C ALA A 221 110.80 5.84 -19.54
N GLN A 222 110.45 4.65 -20.08
CA GLN A 222 111.35 3.50 -20.09
C GLN A 222 112.54 3.72 -21.01
N VAL A 223 112.31 4.23 -22.22
CA VAL A 223 113.38 4.58 -23.17
C VAL A 223 114.30 5.62 -22.56
N ALA A 224 113.75 6.71 -22.02
CA ALA A 224 114.55 7.75 -21.36
C ALA A 224 115.37 7.24 -20.18
N ARG A 225 114.83 6.29 -19.39
CA ARG A 225 115.58 5.63 -18.31
C ARG A 225 116.74 4.81 -18.85
N ASP A 226 116.51 4.04 -19.91
CA ASP A 226 117.53 3.14 -20.46
C ASP A 226 118.63 3.93 -21.18
N ASP A 227 118.28 5.01 -21.89
CA ASP A 227 119.23 5.98 -22.45
C ASP A 227 120.09 6.62 -21.36
N ALA A 228 119.47 7.10 -20.27
CA ALA A 228 120.21 7.69 -19.14
C ALA A 228 121.15 6.68 -18.46
N LYS A 229 120.77 5.41 -18.37
CA LYS A 229 121.64 4.35 -17.86
C LYS A 229 122.81 4.07 -18.80
N GLU A 230 122.56 4.05 -20.11
CA GLU A 230 123.62 3.84 -21.10
C GLU A 230 124.60 5.02 -21.12
N GLU A 231 124.11 6.26 -21.04
CA GLU A 231 124.95 7.45 -20.88
C GLU A 231 125.78 7.40 -19.61
N LEU A 232 125.18 7.02 -18.47
CA LEU A 232 125.90 6.84 -17.22
C LEU A 232 127.02 5.79 -17.36
N ALA A 233 126.73 4.62 -17.93
CA ALA A 233 127.72 3.58 -18.15
C ALA A 233 128.87 4.04 -19.07
N ARG A 234 128.55 4.76 -20.16
CA ARG A 234 129.56 5.37 -21.05
C ARG A 234 130.46 6.35 -20.29
N HIS A 235 129.88 7.20 -19.45
CA HIS A 235 130.63 8.15 -18.63
C HIS A 235 131.49 7.44 -17.58
N GLU A 236 130.97 6.42 -16.89
CA GLU A 236 131.72 5.60 -15.94
C GLU A 236 132.93 4.92 -16.60
N ASP A 237 132.76 4.35 -17.80
CA ASP A 237 133.84 3.73 -18.59
C ASP A 237 134.92 4.74 -19.02
N ILE A 238 134.52 5.96 -19.39
CA ILE A 238 135.47 7.04 -19.71
C ILE A 238 136.26 7.42 -18.46
N VAL A 239 135.58 7.66 -17.34
CA VAL A 239 136.23 8.01 -16.06
C VAL A 239 137.16 6.90 -15.58
N TYR A 240 136.77 5.64 -15.73
CA TYR A 240 137.61 4.49 -15.38
C TYR A 240 138.87 4.42 -16.25
N ARG A 241 138.74 4.59 -17.58
CA ARG A 241 139.88 4.64 -18.51
C ARG A 241 140.83 5.79 -18.18
N GLU A 242 140.30 7.00 -18.02
CA GLU A 242 141.11 8.17 -17.63
C GLU A 242 141.82 7.94 -16.31
N ARG A 243 141.14 7.33 -15.32
CA ARG A 243 141.76 6.99 -14.04
C ARG A 243 142.89 5.98 -14.21
N LYS A 244 142.69 4.92 -14.99
CA LYS A 244 143.70 3.90 -15.28
C LYS A 244 144.91 4.48 -16.02
N GLU A 245 144.68 5.35 -17.00
CA GLU A 245 145.74 6.07 -17.71
C GLU A 245 146.53 6.98 -16.76
N ARG A 246 145.84 7.72 -15.87
CA ARG A 246 146.50 8.53 -14.82
C ARG A 246 147.30 7.67 -13.85
N GLU A 247 146.78 6.52 -13.43
CA GLU A 247 147.48 5.59 -12.53
C GLU A 247 148.73 4.99 -13.21
N LEU A 248 148.65 4.61 -14.49
CA LEU A 248 149.80 4.16 -15.29
C LEU A 248 150.86 5.27 -15.42
N ALA A 249 150.44 6.48 -15.81
CA ALA A 249 151.36 7.63 -15.92
C ALA A 249 152.02 7.97 -14.57
N LEU A 250 151.27 7.92 -13.47
CA LEU A 250 151.82 8.10 -12.11
C LEU A 250 152.78 6.97 -11.73
N ALA A 251 152.51 5.72 -12.11
CA ALA A 251 153.39 4.60 -11.87
C ALA A 251 154.70 4.70 -12.68
N GLU A 252 154.62 5.09 -13.95
CA GLU A 252 155.80 5.38 -14.79
C GLU A 252 156.66 6.49 -14.19
N LEU A 253 156.03 7.61 -13.76
CA LEU A 253 156.74 8.71 -13.10
C LEU A 253 157.40 8.27 -11.77
N LYS A 254 156.74 7.38 -11.00
CA LYS A 254 157.32 6.80 -9.78
C LYS A 254 158.50 5.88 -10.09
N ALA A 255 158.40 5.01 -11.10
CA ALA A 255 159.49 4.13 -11.53
C ALA A 255 160.71 4.95 -11.99
N GLN A 256 160.50 6.00 -12.78
CA GLN A 256 161.55 6.94 -13.16
C GLN A 256 162.17 7.69 -11.96
N ALA A 257 161.40 7.91 -10.90
CA ALA A 257 161.89 8.51 -9.66
C ALA A 257 162.66 7.51 -8.78
N GLU A 258 162.32 6.21 -8.83
CA GLU A 258 163.05 5.14 -8.13
C GLU A 258 164.35 4.75 -8.86
N GLU A 259 164.41 4.76 -10.19
CA GLU A 259 165.66 4.57 -10.97
C GLU A 259 166.70 5.70 -10.77
N LYS A 260 166.27 6.85 -10.24
CA LYS A 260 167.12 8.02 -9.96
C LYS A 260 167.56 8.13 -8.48
N LYS A 261 167.33 7.08 -7.69
CA LYS A 261 167.88 6.91 -6.33
C LYS A 261 169.07 5.96 -6.34
#